data_AF-X1Q4E1-F1
#
_entry.id   AF-X1Q4E1-F1
#
_cell.length_a   1.000
_cell.length_b   1.000
_cell.length_c   1.000
_cell.angle_alpha   90.00
_cell.angle_beta   90.00
_cell.angle_gamma   90.00
#
_symmetry.space_group_name_H-M   'P 1'
#
loop_
_entity.id
_entity.type
_entity.pdbx_description
1 polymer ?
#
loop_
_entity_poly.entity_id
_entity_poly.type
_entity_poly.pdbx_seq_one_letter_code
_entity_poly.pdbx_strand_id
1 'polypeptide(L)'
;VQVAVAERVKDAIEKALKDATDAVISHYHGEHHPMVDANPYQLSADRVAESLRHLRLWTKGTQDLSPNQVHRAEALAQKINRVLPASEGLSDGCLSFSPPVPHGEGRGGTVMMTRIEEGNEVFVHASDIQMLNDKAIEQISRWQPTVVLASGPPIYLPNLSWEKRESALRRTLRLAREVNTLILDHHLLRSEEGEKWLEW
;
A
#
# COMPACT_ATOMS: atom_id res chain seq x y z
N VAL A 1 -24.42 -1.66 -7.09
CA VAL A 1 -23.69 -2.75 -6.39
C VAL A 1 -22.37 -2.26 -5.79
N GLN A 2 -21.46 -1.67 -6.58
CA GLN A 2 -20.13 -1.23 -6.11
C GLN A 2 -20.17 -0.28 -4.89
N VAL A 3 -21.01 0.76 -4.89
CA VAL A 3 -21.12 1.70 -3.75
C VAL A 3 -21.55 0.98 -2.46
N ALA A 4 -22.51 0.06 -2.55
CA ALA A 4 -22.98 -0.70 -1.38
C ALA A 4 -21.91 -1.65 -0.81
N VAL A 5 -21.07 -2.23 -1.67
CA VAL A 5 -19.92 -3.03 -1.24
C VAL A 5 -18.85 -2.13 -0.61
N ALA A 6 -18.57 -0.97 -1.22
CA ALA A 6 -17.61 -0.01 -0.68
C ALA A 6 -18.03 0.47 0.72
N GLU A 7 -19.30 0.76 0.95
CA GLU A 7 -19.78 1.13 2.30
C GLU A 7 -19.56 0.01 3.33
N ARG A 8 -19.83 -1.26 2.97
CA ARG A 8 -19.55 -2.39 3.87
C ARG A 8 -18.07 -2.51 4.22
N VAL A 9 -17.18 -2.27 3.26
CA VAL A 9 -15.73 -2.27 3.49
C VAL A 9 -15.33 -1.11 4.39
N LYS A 10 -15.88 0.09 4.18
CA LYS A 10 -15.61 1.25 5.06
C LYS A 10 -16.10 1.00 6.48
N ASP A 11 -17.26 0.37 6.66
CA ASP A 11 -17.77 -0.04 7.98
C ASP A 11 -16.82 -1.05 8.65
N ALA A 12 -16.31 -2.02 7.88
CA ALA A 12 -15.34 -3.00 8.38
C ALA A 12 -14.01 -2.34 8.80
N ILE A 13 -13.50 -1.38 8.01
CA ILE A 13 -12.30 -0.61 8.35
C ILE A 13 -12.52 0.20 9.63
N GLU A 14 -13.65 0.93 9.72
CA GLU A 14 -13.97 1.72 10.90
C GLU A 14 -14.05 0.85 12.17
N LYS A 15 -14.65 -0.33 12.07
CA LYS A 15 -14.72 -1.29 13.18
C LYS A 15 -13.33 -1.81 13.53
N ALA A 16 -12.54 -2.25 12.55
CA ALA A 16 -11.19 -2.77 12.79
C ALA A 16 -10.28 -1.73 13.47
N LEU A 17 -10.40 -0.45 13.11
CA LEU A 17 -9.62 0.63 13.72
C LEU A 17 -10.00 0.92 15.19
N LYS A 18 -11.16 0.46 15.68
CA LYS A 18 -11.55 0.59 17.10
C LYS A 18 -10.77 -0.39 17.99
N ASP A 19 -10.41 -1.55 17.44
CA ASP A 19 -9.71 -2.63 18.16
C ASP A 19 -8.20 -2.64 17.86
N ALA A 20 -7.75 -1.88 16.87
CA ALA A 20 -6.34 -1.79 16.50
C ALA A 20 -5.52 -1.05 17.57
N THR A 21 -4.20 -1.30 17.58
CA THR A 21 -3.21 -0.52 18.35
C THR A 21 -2.43 0.45 17.46
N ASP A 22 -2.25 0.06 16.19
CA ASP A 22 -1.41 0.72 15.21
C ASP A 22 -2.19 0.91 13.89
N ALA A 23 -1.94 2.02 13.20
CA ALA A 23 -2.40 2.23 11.84
C ALA A 23 -1.26 2.68 10.95
N VAL A 24 -1.17 2.07 9.77
CA VAL A 24 -0.11 2.34 8.79
C VAL A 24 -0.70 3.04 7.56
N ILE A 25 -0.11 4.17 7.16
CA ILE A 25 -0.42 4.87 5.91
C ILE A 25 0.79 4.75 4.98
N SER A 26 0.68 3.87 4.00
CA SER A 26 1.80 3.52 3.10
C SER A 26 2.12 4.59 2.04
N HIS A 27 1.14 5.40 1.64
CA HIS A 27 1.26 6.56 0.76
C HIS A 27 -0.07 7.34 0.68
N TYR A 28 -0.12 8.48 -0.03
CA TYR A 28 -1.25 9.43 0.00
C TYR A 28 -2.03 9.54 -1.32
N HIS A 29 -2.23 8.41 -1.98
CA HIS A 29 -3.20 8.31 -3.07
C HIS A 29 -4.63 8.18 -2.56
N GLY A 30 -5.59 8.64 -3.36
CA GLY A 30 -6.95 8.93 -2.90
C GLY A 30 -7.71 7.71 -2.36
N GLU A 31 -7.29 6.52 -2.74
CA GLU A 31 -7.88 5.25 -2.31
C GLU A 31 -7.00 4.48 -1.30
N HIS A 32 -5.91 5.07 -0.78
CA HIS A 32 -4.95 4.41 0.13
C HIS A 32 -4.83 5.08 1.51
N HIS A 33 -5.61 6.12 1.76
CA HIS A 33 -5.74 6.74 3.09
C HIS A 33 -7.13 7.40 3.27
N PRO A 34 -7.54 7.72 4.50
CA PRO A 34 -8.75 8.47 4.74
C PRO A 34 -8.66 9.89 4.17
N MET A 35 -9.65 10.27 3.36
CA MET A 35 -9.70 11.53 2.63
C MET A 35 -10.54 12.58 3.38
N VAL A 36 -10.03 13.81 3.49
CA VAL A 36 -10.77 14.92 4.13
C VAL A 36 -11.94 15.38 3.26
N ASP A 37 -11.75 15.43 1.94
CA ASP A 37 -12.78 15.71 0.94
C ASP A 37 -13.05 14.43 0.14
N ALA A 38 -13.69 13.46 0.81
CA ALA A 38 -13.91 12.12 0.27
C ALA A 38 -15.12 12.09 -0.67
N ASN A 39 -14.94 11.52 -1.85
CA ASN A 39 -16.07 11.13 -2.70
C ASN A 39 -16.72 9.82 -2.19
N PRO A 40 -17.89 9.41 -2.73
CA PRO A 40 -18.61 8.22 -2.26
C PRO A 40 -17.87 6.88 -2.36
N TYR A 41 -16.75 6.79 -3.07
CA TYR A 41 -15.92 5.59 -3.17
C TYR A 41 -14.75 5.60 -2.19
N GLN A 42 -14.44 6.75 -1.60
CA GLN A 42 -13.31 6.92 -0.68
C GLN A 42 -13.75 6.78 0.77
N LEU A 43 -12.81 6.37 1.63
CA LEU A 43 -13.00 6.42 3.08
C LEU A 43 -12.89 7.87 3.54
N SER A 44 -13.96 8.41 4.11
CA SER A 44 -13.91 9.75 4.71
C SER A 44 -13.09 9.74 5.99
N ALA A 45 -12.22 10.74 6.15
CA ALA A 45 -11.46 10.97 7.37
C ALA A 45 -12.38 11.20 8.57
N ASP A 46 -13.58 11.77 8.40
CA ASP A 46 -14.54 11.96 9.49
C ASP A 46 -14.93 10.66 10.17
N ARG A 47 -15.02 9.56 9.40
CA ARG A 47 -15.43 8.25 9.92
C ARG A 47 -14.43 7.65 10.89
N VAL A 48 -13.15 7.99 10.73
CA VAL A 48 -12.04 7.31 11.41
C VAL A 48 -11.11 8.28 12.17
N ALA A 49 -11.39 9.58 12.12
CA ALA A 49 -10.56 10.60 12.75
C ALA A 49 -10.36 10.37 14.25
N GLU A 50 -11.42 9.94 14.95
CA GLU A 50 -11.32 9.68 16.39
C GLU A 50 -10.39 8.50 16.69
N SER A 51 -10.52 7.38 15.98
CA SER A 51 -9.59 6.25 16.13
C SER A 51 -8.15 6.67 15.82
N LEU A 52 -7.93 7.38 14.72
CA LEU A 52 -6.58 7.82 14.31
C LEU A 52 -5.96 8.85 15.27
N ARG A 53 -6.74 9.51 16.12
CA ARG A 53 -6.21 10.38 17.17
C ARG A 53 -5.47 9.61 18.27
N HIS A 54 -5.87 8.37 18.52
CA HIS A 54 -5.38 7.59 19.66
C HIS A 54 -4.41 6.47 19.25
N LEU A 55 -4.56 5.92 18.05
CA LEU A 55 -3.69 4.85 17.53
C LEU A 55 -2.23 5.31 17.39
N ARG A 56 -1.28 4.36 17.47
CA ARG A 56 0.09 4.62 17.04
C ARG A 56 0.12 4.69 15.51
N LEU A 57 0.55 5.83 14.96
CA LEU A 57 0.55 6.05 13.52
C LEU A 57 1.94 5.79 12.95
N TRP A 58 1.98 5.06 11.84
CA TRP A 58 3.17 4.85 11.03
C TRP A 58 2.89 5.35 9.63
N THR A 59 3.60 6.37 9.17
CA THR A 59 3.23 7.02 7.91
C THR A 59 4.40 7.22 6.98
N LYS A 60 4.11 7.15 5.68
CA LYS A 60 5.01 7.60 4.63
C LYS A 60 5.36 9.07 4.86
N GLY A 61 6.65 9.42 4.78
CA GLY A 61 7.09 10.81 4.81
C GLY A 61 6.69 11.55 3.54
N THR A 62 6.61 12.88 3.61
CA THR A 62 6.20 13.74 2.47
C THR A 62 7.29 14.01 1.45
N GLN A 63 8.52 13.56 1.71
CA GLN A 63 9.62 13.63 0.75
C GLN A 63 9.34 12.74 -0.47
N ASP A 64 9.74 13.21 -1.64
CA ASP A 64 9.56 12.55 -2.94
C ASP A 64 8.10 12.27 -3.32
N LEU A 65 7.15 12.98 -2.70
CA LEU A 65 5.73 12.93 -3.05
C LEU A 65 5.35 14.08 -3.99
N SER A 66 4.30 13.86 -4.79
CA SER A 66 3.70 14.95 -5.57
C SER A 66 3.06 16.02 -4.65
N PRO A 67 2.93 17.28 -5.09
CA PRO A 67 2.28 18.33 -4.30
C PRO A 67 0.88 17.95 -3.79
N ASN A 68 0.10 17.23 -4.60
CA ASN A 68 -1.23 16.75 -4.21
C ASN A 68 -1.18 15.74 -3.07
N GLN A 69 -0.18 14.86 -3.06
CA GLN A 69 0.00 13.88 -1.98
C GLN A 69 0.47 14.57 -0.69
N VAL A 70 1.37 15.55 -0.78
CA VAL A 70 1.78 16.38 0.36
C VAL A 70 0.57 17.10 0.96
N HIS A 71 -0.23 17.76 0.13
CA HIS A 71 -1.44 18.44 0.56
C HIS A 71 -2.42 17.50 1.27
N ARG A 72 -2.62 16.28 0.75
CA ARG A 72 -3.48 15.26 1.37
C ARG A 72 -2.97 14.81 2.74
N ALA A 73 -1.65 14.60 2.87
CA ALA A 73 -1.02 14.25 4.14
C ALA A 73 -1.24 15.37 5.18
N GLU A 74 -1.00 16.63 4.79
CA GLU A 74 -1.21 17.81 5.65
C GLU A 74 -2.67 17.99 6.04
N ALA A 75 -3.61 17.83 5.11
CA ALA A 75 -5.03 17.93 5.38
C ALA A 75 -5.48 16.85 6.39
N LEU A 76 -5.01 15.61 6.23
CA LEU A 76 -5.32 14.54 7.18
C LEU A 76 -4.72 14.84 8.57
N ALA A 77 -3.45 15.26 8.61
CA ALA A 77 -2.75 15.65 9.85
C ALA A 77 -3.53 16.74 10.62
N GLN A 78 -3.98 17.78 9.92
CA GLN A 78 -4.82 18.85 10.47
C GLN A 78 -6.17 18.31 10.95
N LYS A 79 -6.84 17.45 10.17
CA LYS A 79 -8.15 16.87 10.51
C LYS A 79 -8.12 16.08 11.82
N ILE A 80 -7.06 15.30 12.03
CA ILE A 80 -6.87 14.51 13.24
C ILE A 80 -6.12 15.28 14.34
N ASN A 81 -5.68 16.52 14.08
CA ASN A 81 -4.89 17.34 14.99
C ASN A 81 -3.63 16.61 15.52
N ARG A 82 -2.88 15.98 14.62
CA ARG A 82 -1.62 15.28 14.94
C ARG A 82 -0.56 15.53 13.90
N VAL A 83 0.70 15.39 14.31
CA VAL A 83 1.82 15.26 13.40
C VAL A 83 1.88 13.83 12.90
N LEU A 84 1.98 13.63 11.58
CA LEU A 84 2.19 12.32 10.97
C LEU A 84 3.69 12.01 10.94
N PRO A 85 4.18 10.96 11.64
CA PRO A 85 5.61 10.66 11.68
C PRO A 85 6.05 9.99 10.38
N ALA A 86 7.21 10.41 9.84
CA ALA A 86 7.85 9.68 8.75
C ALA A 86 8.49 8.40 9.30
N SER A 87 7.94 7.25 8.91
CA SER A 87 8.28 5.94 9.50
C SER A 87 9.24 5.10 8.65
N GLU A 88 9.63 5.62 7.50
CA GLU A 88 10.43 4.90 6.51
C GLU A 88 11.79 4.49 7.08
N GLY A 89 12.15 3.21 6.92
CA GLY A 89 13.38 2.64 7.44
C GLY A 89 13.39 2.40 8.97
N LEU A 90 12.32 2.71 9.69
CA LEU A 90 12.22 2.45 11.12
C LEU A 90 11.83 0.99 11.41
N SER A 91 12.11 0.54 12.62
CA SER A 91 11.63 -0.73 13.17
C SER A 91 11.27 -0.56 14.63
N ASP A 92 10.18 -1.17 15.06
CA ASP A 92 9.71 -1.16 16.44
C ASP A 92 8.86 -2.40 16.73
N GLY A 93 9.35 -3.23 17.64
CA GLY A 93 8.74 -4.52 17.96
C GLY A 93 8.63 -5.42 16.72
N CYS A 94 7.42 -5.88 16.42
CA CYS A 94 7.12 -6.72 15.27
C CYS A 94 7.06 -5.95 13.93
N LEU A 95 7.08 -4.63 13.95
CA LEU A 95 6.93 -3.79 12.77
C LEU A 95 8.29 -3.34 12.23
N SER A 96 8.46 -3.45 10.91
CA SER A 96 9.57 -2.82 10.19
C SER A 96 9.07 -2.19 8.91
N PHE A 97 9.66 -1.05 8.53
CA PHE A 97 9.24 -0.31 7.34
C PHE A 97 10.39 -0.19 6.35
N SER A 98 10.08 -0.27 5.06
CA SER A 98 11.11 -0.07 4.03
C SER A 98 11.56 1.40 4.03
N PRO A 99 12.75 1.69 3.50
CA PRO A 99 13.03 3.01 2.93
C PRO A 99 11.97 3.38 1.86
N PRO A 100 11.91 4.65 1.42
CA PRO A 100 11.06 5.03 0.31
C PRO A 100 11.39 4.17 -0.93
N VAL A 101 10.39 3.50 -1.49
CA VAL A 101 10.53 2.75 -2.75
C VAL A 101 9.61 3.34 -3.82
N PRO A 102 9.97 3.28 -5.12
CA PRO A 102 9.14 3.86 -6.17
C PRO A 102 7.72 3.29 -6.18
N HIS A 103 6.75 4.18 -6.34
CA HIS A 103 5.33 3.86 -6.53
C HIS A 103 5.08 3.39 -7.98
N GLY A 104 5.70 2.26 -8.34
CA GLY A 104 5.79 1.79 -9.72
C GLY A 104 6.73 2.63 -10.57
N GLU A 105 6.34 2.88 -11.82
CA GLU A 105 7.15 3.69 -12.75
C GLU A 105 6.67 5.15 -12.84
N GLY A 106 7.62 6.08 -12.91
CA GLY A 106 7.37 7.48 -13.26
C GLY A 106 7.19 8.40 -12.05
N ARG A 107 6.30 9.39 -12.17
CA ARG A 107 6.12 10.49 -11.20
C ARG A 107 5.09 10.19 -10.11
N GLY A 108 4.79 8.91 -9.86
CA GLY A 108 3.82 8.46 -8.85
C GLY A 108 4.27 8.74 -7.40
N GLY A 109 5.50 9.17 -7.20
CA GLY A 109 6.12 9.36 -5.90
C GLY A 109 6.71 8.06 -5.37
N THR A 110 6.79 7.94 -4.05
CA THR A 110 7.30 6.77 -3.35
C THR A 110 6.26 6.22 -2.38
N VAL A 111 6.35 4.92 -2.11
CA VAL A 111 5.56 4.22 -1.10
C VAL A 111 6.46 3.67 0.01
N MET A 112 5.84 3.33 1.12
CA MET A 112 6.46 2.65 2.24
C MET A 112 5.85 1.25 2.38
N MET A 113 6.68 0.21 2.25
CA MET A 113 6.27 -1.16 2.53
C MET A 113 6.33 -1.43 4.02
N THR A 114 5.48 -2.35 4.48
CA THR A 114 5.39 -2.74 5.89
C THR A 114 5.67 -4.23 6.03
N ARG A 115 6.56 -4.57 6.95
CA ARG A 115 6.82 -5.92 7.43
C ARG A 115 6.25 -6.07 8.83
N ILE A 116 5.58 -7.19 9.07
CA ILE A 116 5.02 -7.58 10.35
C ILE A 116 5.53 -8.99 10.66
N GLU A 117 6.17 -9.19 11.81
CA GLU A 117 6.72 -10.47 12.24
C GLU A 117 6.07 -10.97 13.52
N GLU A 118 5.51 -12.18 13.49
CA GLU A 118 4.94 -12.85 14.65
C GLU A 118 5.40 -14.33 14.66
N GLY A 119 6.29 -14.65 15.61
CA GLY A 119 6.89 -15.99 15.70
C GLY A 119 7.68 -16.33 14.43
N ASN A 120 7.21 -17.34 13.69
CA ASN A 120 7.83 -17.79 12.44
C ASN A 120 7.13 -17.23 11.19
N GLU A 121 6.08 -16.42 11.36
CA GLU A 121 5.36 -15.81 10.24
C GLU A 121 5.83 -14.38 10.01
N VAL A 122 6.05 -14.06 8.74
CA VAL A 122 6.45 -12.72 8.32
C VAL A 122 5.52 -12.30 7.19
N PHE A 123 4.64 -11.35 7.50
CA PHE A 123 3.71 -10.76 6.54
C PHE A 123 4.28 -9.44 6.01
N VAL A 124 4.28 -9.27 4.69
CA VAL A 124 4.68 -8.02 4.05
C VAL A 124 3.51 -7.42 3.26
N HIS A 125 3.08 -6.23 3.66
CA HIS A 125 2.26 -5.36 2.83
C HIS A 125 3.18 -4.47 2.00
N ALA A 126 3.35 -4.82 0.72
CA ALA A 126 4.24 -4.15 -0.21
C ALA A 126 3.64 -2.91 -0.86
N SER A 127 2.40 -2.52 -0.53
CA SER A 127 1.72 -1.36 -1.10
C SER A 127 1.71 -1.42 -2.66
N ASP A 128 1.74 -0.27 -3.30
CA ASP A 128 1.59 -0.13 -4.75
C ASP A 128 2.95 -0.13 -5.48
N ILE A 129 3.81 -1.10 -5.19
CA ILE A 129 5.10 -1.27 -5.89
C ILE A 129 4.96 -1.71 -7.35
N GLN A 130 3.78 -2.18 -7.75
CA GLN A 130 3.39 -2.56 -9.12
C GLN A 130 4.27 -3.63 -9.79
N MET A 131 5.17 -4.27 -9.05
CA MET A 131 6.18 -5.20 -9.60
C MET A 131 7.11 -4.58 -10.67
N LEU A 132 7.32 -3.27 -10.62
CA LEU A 132 8.12 -2.55 -11.63
C LEU A 132 9.53 -2.16 -11.18
N ASN A 133 9.91 -2.44 -9.93
CA ASN A 133 11.17 -1.97 -9.36
C ASN A 133 11.98 -3.08 -8.66
N ASP A 134 13.21 -3.32 -9.10
CA ASP A 134 14.09 -4.35 -8.51
C ASP A 134 14.44 -4.09 -7.05
N LYS A 135 14.63 -2.83 -6.64
CA LYS A 135 14.97 -2.52 -5.24
C LYS A 135 13.84 -2.88 -4.28
N ALA A 136 12.59 -2.70 -4.70
CA ALA A 136 11.44 -3.14 -3.92
C ALA A 136 11.42 -4.67 -3.77
N ILE A 137 11.66 -5.40 -4.87
CA ILE A 137 11.75 -6.88 -4.85
C ILE A 137 12.89 -7.35 -3.95
N GLU A 138 14.08 -6.76 -4.08
CA GLU A 138 15.23 -7.09 -3.24
C GLU A 138 14.96 -6.83 -1.75
N GLN A 139 14.26 -5.75 -1.43
CA GLN A 139 13.88 -5.44 -0.05
C GLN A 139 12.92 -6.51 0.51
N ILE A 140 11.94 -6.96 -0.29
CA ILE A 140 11.03 -8.05 0.09
C ILE A 140 11.82 -9.33 0.31
N SER A 141 12.71 -9.71 -0.63
CA SER A 141 13.55 -10.91 -0.49
C SER A 141 14.41 -10.87 0.78
N ARG A 142 14.97 -9.72 1.15
CA ARG A 142 15.77 -9.55 2.39
C ARG A 142 14.95 -9.74 3.66
N TRP A 143 13.66 -9.42 3.62
CA TRP A 143 12.76 -9.62 4.75
C TRP A 143 12.30 -11.07 4.94
N GLN A 144 12.59 -11.94 3.96
CA GLN A 144 12.25 -13.38 3.96
C GLN A 144 10.79 -13.65 4.42
N PRO A 145 9.78 -13.05 3.76
CA PRO A 145 8.39 -13.19 4.18
C PRO A 145 7.82 -14.58 3.90
N THR A 146 6.90 -15.00 4.75
CA THR A 146 6.02 -16.15 4.45
C THR A 146 4.87 -15.72 3.53
N VAL A 147 4.36 -14.51 3.72
CA VAL A 147 3.23 -13.96 2.96
C VAL A 147 3.53 -12.55 2.45
N VAL A 148 3.25 -12.30 1.19
CA VAL A 148 3.34 -10.96 0.58
C VAL A 148 1.99 -10.56 0.00
N LEU A 149 1.50 -9.38 0.36
CA LEU A 149 0.39 -8.69 -0.30
C LEU A 149 0.93 -7.46 -1.03
N ALA A 150 0.74 -7.39 -2.34
CA ALA A 150 1.25 -6.31 -3.17
C ALA A 150 0.25 -5.91 -4.26
N SER A 151 0.32 -4.68 -4.75
CA SER A 151 -0.29 -4.37 -6.04
C SER A 151 0.49 -5.06 -7.16
N GLY A 152 -0.23 -5.71 -8.08
CA GLY A 152 0.37 -6.15 -9.34
C GLY A 152 0.60 -5.00 -10.33
N PRO A 153 1.15 -5.29 -11.53
CA PRO A 153 1.40 -4.27 -12.54
C PRO A 153 0.09 -3.69 -13.12
N PRO A 154 0.04 -2.39 -13.48
CA PRO A 154 -1.14 -1.76 -14.03
C PRO A 154 -1.28 -2.05 -15.53
N ILE A 155 -1.49 -3.32 -15.88
CA ILE A 155 -1.53 -3.80 -17.27
C ILE A 155 -2.66 -3.18 -18.11
N TYR A 156 -3.70 -2.67 -17.48
CA TYR A 156 -4.79 -1.97 -18.14
C TYR A 156 -4.36 -0.60 -18.68
N LEU A 157 -3.20 -0.09 -18.24
CA LEU A 157 -2.68 1.17 -18.74
C LEU A 157 -1.98 0.96 -20.10
N PRO A 158 -2.36 1.75 -21.12
CA PRO A 158 -1.84 1.59 -22.49
C PRO A 158 -0.36 1.96 -22.62
N ASN A 159 0.20 2.70 -21.66
CA ASN A 159 1.60 3.12 -21.66
C ASN A 159 2.56 2.11 -21.00
N LEU A 160 2.05 1.01 -20.42
CA LEU A 160 2.91 -0.05 -19.89
C LEU A 160 3.38 -0.96 -21.04
N SER A 161 4.63 -0.75 -21.47
CA SER A 161 5.22 -1.49 -22.59
C SER A 161 5.28 -2.99 -22.36
N TRP A 162 5.38 -3.75 -23.45
CA TRP A 162 5.47 -5.20 -23.41
C TRP A 162 6.63 -5.69 -22.54
N GLU A 163 7.81 -5.10 -22.71
CA GLU A 163 9.04 -5.45 -21.98
C GLU A 163 8.88 -5.24 -20.48
N LYS A 164 8.11 -4.23 -20.08
CA LYS A 164 7.81 -3.94 -18.67
C LYS A 164 6.84 -4.95 -18.09
N ARG A 165 5.81 -5.35 -18.84
CA ARG A 165 4.88 -6.42 -18.43
C ARG A 165 5.63 -7.73 -18.22
N GLU A 166 6.52 -8.08 -19.14
CA GLU A 166 7.36 -9.28 -19.03
C GLU A 166 8.32 -9.18 -17.84
N SER A 167 8.97 -8.03 -17.65
CA SER A 167 9.88 -7.83 -16.52
C SER A 167 9.14 -7.89 -15.17
N ALA A 168 7.92 -7.35 -15.10
CA ALA A 168 7.06 -7.46 -13.93
C ALA A 168 6.67 -8.92 -13.66
N LEU A 169 6.42 -9.72 -14.69
CA LEU A 169 6.09 -11.13 -14.56
C LEU A 169 7.29 -11.90 -14.01
N ARG A 170 8.50 -11.65 -14.54
CA ARG A 170 9.74 -12.25 -14.02
C ARG A 170 9.97 -11.94 -12.54
N ARG A 171 9.74 -10.70 -12.11
CA ARG A 171 9.83 -10.30 -10.69
C ARG A 171 8.79 -10.99 -9.82
N THR A 172 7.57 -11.08 -10.33
CA THR A 172 6.45 -11.75 -9.68
C THR A 172 6.73 -13.23 -9.49
N LEU A 173 7.15 -13.93 -10.55
CA LEU A 173 7.51 -15.35 -10.50
C LEU A 173 8.72 -15.61 -9.61
N ARG A 174 9.66 -14.66 -9.52
CA ARG A 174 10.77 -14.74 -8.57
C ARG A 174 10.24 -14.69 -7.13
N LEU A 175 9.44 -13.69 -6.77
CA LEU A 175 8.85 -13.60 -5.44
C LEU A 175 8.01 -14.83 -5.10
N ALA A 176 7.17 -15.30 -6.02
CA ALA A 176 6.31 -16.45 -5.82
C ALA A 176 7.08 -17.76 -5.52
N ARG A 177 8.35 -17.85 -5.93
CA ARG A 177 9.23 -18.99 -5.58
C ARG A 177 9.92 -18.85 -4.23
N GLU A 178 10.02 -17.63 -3.72
CA GLU A 178 10.71 -17.30 -2.47
C GLU A 178 9.76 -17.27 -1.26
N VAL A 179 8.44 -17.17 -1.48
CA VAL A 179 7.43 -17.01 -0.42
C VAL A 179 6.37 -18.11 -0.48
N ASN A 180 5.75 -18.41 0.66
CA ASN A 180 4.68 -19.43 0.71
C ASN A 180 3.40 -18.94 0.03
N THR A 181 3.10 -17.64 0.14
CA THR A 181 1.90 -17.05 -0.46
C THR A 181 2.18 -15.65 -0.98
N LEU A 182 1.94 -15.43 -2.27
CA LEU A 182 1.97 -14.13 -2.91
C LEU A 182 0.55 -13.76 -3.35
N ILE A 183 0.04 -12.65 -2.81
CA ILE A 183 -1.27 -12.09 -3.14
C ILE A 183 -1.05 -10.83 -3.97
N LEU A 184 -1.55 -10.81 -5.20
CA LEU A 184 -1.55 -9.64 -6.07
C LEU A 184 -2.96 -9.08 -6.19
N ASP A 185 -3.10 -7.79 -5.88
CA ASP A 185 -4.39 -7.09 -5.91
C ASP A 185 -4.24 -5.73 -6.62
N HIS A 186 -5.20 -4.85 -6.38
CA HIS A 186 -5.25 -3.44 -6.69
C HIS A 186 -5.14 -3.11 -8.18
N HIS A 187 -3.95 -2.87 -8.72
CA HIS A 187 -3.81 -2.52 -10.13
C HIS A 187 -4.07 -3.69 -11.08
N LEU A 188 -3.69 -4.91 -10.68
CA LEU A 188 -3.88 -6.08 -11.54
C LEU A 188 -5.37 -6.40 -11.73
N LEU A 189 -6.17 -6.19 -10.67
CA LEU A 189 -7.60 -6.49 -10.66
C LEU A 189 -8.48 -5.39 -11.26
N ARG A 190 -7.90 -4.30 -11.79
CA ARG A 190 -8.65 -3.24 -12.50
C ARG A 190 -9.09 -3.64 -13.91
N SER A 191 -8.67 -4.81 -14.42
CA SER A 191 -9.08 -5.36 -15.71
C SER A 191 -9.06 -6.88 -15.74
N GLU A 192 -9.93 -7.50 -16.54
CA GLU A 192 -9.92 -8.95 -16.79
C GLU A 192 -8.63 -9.47 -17.45
N GLU A 193 -7.84 -8.60 -18.09
CA GLU A 193 -6.50 -8.95 -18.56
C GLU A 193 -5.57 -9.36 -17.41
N GLY A 194 -5.91 -9.01 -16.16
CA GLY A 194 -5.09 -9.25 -14.98
C GLY A 194 -4.89 -10.72 -14.71
N GLU A 195 -5.99 -11.46 -14.82
CA GLU A 195 -6.01 -12.92 -14.71
C GLU A 195 -5.20 -13.55 -15.85
N LYS A 196 -5.44 -13.10 -17.09
CA LYS A 196 -4.71 -13.60 -18.28
C LYS A 196 -3.21 -13.37 -18.18
N TRP A 197 -2.78 -12.27 -17.57
CA TRP A 197 -1.36 -11.96 -17.38
C TRP A 197 -0.66 -12.95 -16.44
N LEU A 198 -1.39 -13.61 -15.53
CA LEU A 198 -0.87 -14.66 -14.66
C LEU A 198 -0.76 -16.03 -15.33
N GLU A 199 -1.43 -16.22 -16.48
CA GLU A 199 -1.39 -17.47 -17.26
C GLU A 199 -0.18 -17.58 -18.19
N TRP A 200 0.60 -16.50 -18.32
CA TRP A 200 1.82 -16.44 -19.14
C TRP A 200 3.03 -17.06 -18.43
#